data_AF-A0A150MXL3-F1
#
_entry.id   AF-A0A150MXL3-F1
#
_cell.length_a   1.000
_cell.length_b   1.000
_cell.length_c   1.000
_cell.angle_alpha   90.00
_cell.angle_beta   90.00
_cell.angle_gamma   90.00
#
_symmetry.space_group_name_H-M   'P 1'
#
loop_
_entity.id
_entity.type
_entity.pdbx_description
1 polymer ?
#
loop_
_entity_poly.entity_id
_entity_poly.type
_entity_poly.pdbx_seq_one_letter_code
_entity_poly.pdbx_strand_id
1 'polypeptide(L)' 'METKEAKKVMDLIVSYEQRGMKKGIEKGMEKGMEKGIEKGKMDVAKRMLEKGYDVPTICELTGLPVEAVEKLKE' A
#
# COMPACT_ATOMS: atom_id res chain seq x y z
N MET A 1 -37.54 -5.72 -30.42
CA MET A 1 -36.15 -5.58 -30.89
C MET A 1 -35.48 -4.57 -30.00
N GLU A 2 -34.46 -4.96 -29.23
CA GLU A 2 -33.58 -3.97 -28.59
C GLU A 2 -32.94 -3.10 -29.68
N THR A 3 -33.00 -1.78 -29.53
CA THR A 3 -32.39 -0.88 -30.50
C THR A 3 -30.87 -0.97 -30.39
N LYS A 4 -30.15 -0.77 -31.51
CA LYS A 4 -28.68 -0.73 -31.51
C LYS A 4 -28.13 0.28 -30.49
N GLU A 5 -28.88 1.33 -30.21
CA GLU A 5 -28.55 2.35 -29.21
C GLU A 5 -28.66 1.83 -27.78
N ALA A 6 -29.72 1.09 -27.43
CA ALA A 6 -29.86 0.49 -26.11
C ALA A 6 -28.71 -0.47 -25.78
N LYS A 7 -28.33 -1.31 -26.75
CA LYS A 7 -27.17 -2.20 -26.60
C LYS A 7 -25.87 -1.42 -26.37
N LYS A 8 -25.65 -0.35 -27.12
CA LYS A 8 -24.46 0.50 -26.99
C LYS A 8 -24.36 1.19 -25.63
N VAL A 9 -25.49 1.63 -25.08
CA VAL A 9 -25.55 2.21 -23.72
C VAL A 9 -25.22 1.15 -22.68
N MET A 10 -25.80 -0.05 -22.80
CA MET A 10 -25.54 -1.15 -21.89
C MET A 10 -24.05 -1.55 -21.88
N ASP A 11 -23.46 -1.75 -23.06
CA ASP A 11 -22.03 -2.08 -23.20
C ASP A 11 -21.12 -1.03 -22.56
N LEU A 12 -21.50 0.26 -22.68
CA LEU A 12 -20.75 1.35 -22.09
C LEU A 12 -20.80 1.32 -20.55
N ILE A 13 -21.97 1.08 -19.96
CA ILE A 13 -22.15 0.98 -18.50
C ILE A 13 -21.30 -0.16 -17.95
N VAL A 14 -21.40 -1.34 -18.57
CA VAL A 14 -20.60 -2.53 -18.17
C VAL A 14 -19.10 -2.24 -18.29
N SER A 15 -18.66 -1.55 -19.35
CA SER A 15 -17.26 -1.16 -19.49
C SER A 15 -16.81 -0.21 -18.38
N TYR A 16 -17.64 0.74 -17.96
CA TYR A 16 -17.28 1.67 -16.88
C TYR A 16 -17.24 0.97 -15.53
N GLU A 17 -18.19 0.08 -15.26
CA GLU A 17 -18.20 -0.73 -14.03
C GLU A 17 -16.94 -1.58 -13.93
N GLN A 18 -16.59 -2.33 -14.98
CA GLN A 18 -15.37 -3.14 -15.02
C GLN A 18 -14.10 -2.31 -14.82
N ARG A 19 -14.01 -1.13 -15.46
CA ARG A 19 -12.89 -0.20 -15.26
C ARG A 19 -12.84 0.32 -13.83
N GLY A 20 -13.99 0.63 -13.24
CA GLY A 20 -14.12 1.08 -11.85
C GLY A 20 -13.62 0.03 -10.87
N MET A 21 -14.10 -1.20 -11.01
CA MET A 21 -13.68 -2.34 -10.18
C MET A 21 -12.17 -2.61 -10.32
N LYS A 22 -11.65 -2.67 -11.55
CA LYS A 22 -10.22 -2.88 -11.80
C LYS A 22 -9.36 -1.81 -11.12
N LYS A 23 -9.71 -0.53 -11.30
CA LYS A 23 -9.01 0.59 -10.66
C LYS A 23 -9.11 0.54 -9.13
N GLY A 24 -10.25 0.12 -8.60
CA GLY A 24 -10.46 -0.04 -7.15
C GLY A 24 -9.55 -1.10 -6.56
N ILE A 25 -9.48 -2.27 -7.21
CA ILE A 25 -8.62 -3.38 -6.79
C ILE A 25 -7.14 -2.98 -6.87
N GLU A 26 -6.70 -2.41 -7.99
CA GLU A 26 -5.32 -1.99 -8.20
C GLU A 26 -4.86 -0.98 -7.13
N LYS A 27 -5.65 0.08 -6.91
CA LYS A 27 -5.37 1.06 -5.84
C LYS A 27 -5.40 0.45 -4.44
N GLY A 28 -6.29 -0.51 -4.20
CA GLY A 28 -6.39 -1.22 -2.93
C GLY A 28 -5.14 -2.05 -2.64
N MET A 29 -4.68 -2.80 -3.64
CA MET A 29 -3.48 -3.64 -3.54
C MET A 29 -2.22 -2.78 -3.36
N GLU A 30 -2.05 -1.72 -4.15
CA GLU A 30 -0.90 -0.81 -4.04
C GLU A 30 -0.81 -0.19 -2.64
N LYS A 31 -1.90 0.41 -2.15
CA LYS A 31 -1.96 0.99 -0.80
C LYS A 31 -1.78 -0.05 0.30
N GLY A 32 -2.31 -1.25 0.11
CA GLY A 32 -2.16 -2.34 1.07
C GLY A 32 -0.70 -2.81 1.17
N MET A 33 -0.03 -2.94 0.03
CA MET A 33 1.36 -3.37 -0.04
C MET A 33 2.30 -2.32 0.55
N GLU A 34 2.13 -1.04 0.21
CA GLU A 34 2.93 0.07 0.76
C GLU A 34 2.82 0.12 2.29
N LYS A 35 1.60 0.12 2.82
CA LYS A 35 1.35 0.10 4.27
C LYS A 35 1.91 -1.16 4.95
N GLY A 36 1.84 -2.30 4.27
CA GLY A 36 2.37 -3.56 4.78
C GLY A 36 3.89 -3.53 4.90
N ILE A 37 4.58 -3.03 3.86
CA ILE A 37 6.04 -2.88 3.85
C ILE A 37 6.48 -1.89 4.93
N GLU A 38 5.81 -0.73 5.04
CA GLU A 38 6.14 0.28 6.05
C GLU A 38 5.99 -0.28 7.47
N LYS A 39 4.84 -0.91 7.78
CA LYS A 39 4.62 -1.56 9.09
C LYS A 39 5.65 -2.64 9.37
N GLY A 40 5.96 -3.49 8.39
CA GLY A 40 6.96 -4.54 8.53
C GLY A 40 8.35 -4.00 8.86
N LYS A 41 8.76 -2.90 8.21
CA LYS A 41 10.02 -2.21 8.52
C LYS A 41 10.03 -1.66 9.95
N MET A 42 8.95 -1.02 10.39
CA MET A 42 8.84 -0.48 11.76
C MET A 42 8.90 -1.59 12.81
N ASP A 43 8.20 -2.71 12.59
CA ASP A 43 8.21 -3.86 13.49
C ASP A 43 9.60 -4.49 13.62
N VAL A 44 10.34 -4.58 12.50
CA VAL A 44 11.72 -5.07 12.51
C VAL A 44 12.63 -4.08 13.24
N ALA A 45 12.54 -2.78 12.94
CA ALA A 45 13.32 -1.74 13.60
C ALA A 45 13.11 -1.73 15.12
N LYS A 46 11.86 -1.89 15.58
CA LYS A 46 11.54 -1.98 17.00
C LYS A 46 12.23 -3.17 17.67
N ARG A 47 12.17 -4.36 17.06
CA ARG A 47 12.87 -5.55 17.58
C ARG A 47 14.40 -5.39 17.58
N MET A 48 14.95 -4.64 16.62
CA MET A 48 16.39 -4.34 16.59
C MET A 48 16.78 -3.42 17.74
N LEU A 49 15.98 -2.39 18.04
CA LEU A 49 16.17 -1.54 19.22
C LEU A 49 16.12 -2.36 20.51
N GLU A 50 15.12 -3.23 20.66
CA GLU A 50 15.00 -4.13 21.83
C GLU A 50 16.21 -5.06 21.99
N LYS A 51 16.89 -5.41 20.89
CA LYS A 51 18.13 -6.21 20.88
C LYS A 51 19.41 -5.37 21.07
N GLY A 52 19.29 -4.06 21.24
CA GLY A 52 20.42 -3.17 21.50
C GLY A 52 21.18 -2.70 20.26
N TYR A 53 20.61 -2.82 19.06
CA TYR A 53 21.18 -2.19 17.87
C TYR A 53 21.09 -0.66 17.98
N ASP A 54 22.11 0.04 17.48
CA ASP A 54 22.11 1.50 17.46
C ASP A 54 21.25 2.07 16.32
N VAL A 55 20.83 3.32 16.46
CA VAL A 55 19.97 3.99 15.48
C VAL A 55 20.61 4.07 14.09
N PRO A 56 21.91 4.41 13.94
CA PRO A 56 22.55 4.42 12.63
C PRO A 56 22.47 3.07 11.90
N THR A 57 22.79 1.96 12.58
CA THR A 57 22.72 0.61 11.98
C THR A 57 21.30 0.24 11.59
N ILE A 58 20.31 0.60 12.41
CA ILE A 58 18.90 0.31 12.08
C ILE A 58 18.45 1.11 10.85
N CYS A 59 18.82 2.38 10.75
CA CYS A 59 18.49 3.21 9.58
C CYS A 59 19.12 2.63 8.31
N GLU A 60 20.38 2.20 8.38
CA GLU A 60 21.08 1.56 7.25
C GLU A 60 20.38 0.27 6.80
N LEU A 61 20.03 -0.62 7.73
CA LEU A 61 19.47 -1.93 7.41
C LEU A 61 18.00 -1.90 7.00
N THR A 62 17.21 -0.97 7.54
CA THR A 62 15.76 -0.90 7.28
C THR A 62 15.41 0.14 6.21
N GLY A 63 16.33 1.07 5.92
CA GLY A 63 16.09 2.25 5.09
C GLY A 63 15.06 3.20 5.69
N LEU A 64 14.81 3.13 7.00
CA LEU A 64 13.96 4.07 7.72
C LEU A 64 14.74 5.35 8.03
N PRO A 65 14.08 6.52 8.03
CA PRO A 65 14.72 7.76 8.47
C PRO A 65 14.96 7.73 9.98
N VAL A 66 15.99 8.44 10.43
CA VAL A 66 16.39 8.54 11.85
C VAL A 66 15.19 8.93 12.73
N GLU A 67 14.42 9.94 12.32
CA GLU A 67 13.23 10.40 13.04
C GLU A 67 12.19 9.30 13.27
N ALA A 68 12.01 8.38 12.31
CA ALA A 68 11.08 7.27 12.46
C ALA A 68 11.58 6.24 13.47
N VAL A 69 12.88 5.94 13.44
CA VAL A 69 13.51 5.01 14.39
C VAL A 69 13.53 5.61 15.80
N GLU A 70 13.73 6.92 15.93
CA GLU A 70 13.69 7.59 17.24
C GLU A 70 12.30 7.58 17.88
N LYS A 71 11.23 7.77 17.09
CA LYS A 71 9.85 7.63 17.58
C LYS A 71 9.51 6.23 18.09
N LEU A 72 10.25 5.20 17.70
CA LEU A 72 10.06 3.83 18.20
C LEU A 72 10.68 3.60 19.59
N LYS A 73 11.45 4.57 20.12
CA LYS A 73 12.03 4.49 21.47
C LYS A 73 11.08 4.98 22.57
N GLU A 74 9.98 5.65 22.20
CA GLU A 74 8.88 6.04 23.11
C GLU A 74 8.00 4.82 23.45
#